data_AF-A0A4V1ZAJ4-F1
#
_entry.id   AF-A0A4V1ZAJ4-F1
#
_cell.length_a   1.000
_cell.length_b   1.000
_cell.length_c   1.000
_cell.angle_alpha   90.00
_cell.angle_beta   90.00
_cell.angle_gamma   90.00
#
_symmetry.space_group_name_H-M   'P 1'
#
loop_
_entity.id
_entity.type
_entity.pdbx_description
1 polymer ?
#
loop_
_entity_poly.entity_id
_entity_poly.type
_entity_poly.pdbx_seq_one_letter_code
_entity_poly.pdbx_strand_id
1 'polypeptide(L)'
;MYTVTATIYEPDPRQTDSEPFITADNSFITPQHSSKNRWMALSRDLLKPWGGKFSFGDSVRVSGISAKLDGVYVIHDTMNRRHHHCMDILAAKWEHLDEMWKGVKITKVEKREPVWQAG
;
A
#
# COMPACT_ATOMS: atom_id res chain seq x y z
N MET A 1 11.88 10.52 2.83
CA MET A 1 10.66 10.46 3.66
C MET A 1 9.59 11.33 3.00
N TYR A 2 8.37 10.83 2.90
CA TYR A 2 7.21 11.56 2.38
C TYR A 2 6.13 11.63 3.47
N THR A 3 5.38 12.73 3.48
CA THR A 3 4.21 12.90 4.34
C THR A 3 2.97 12.73 3.48
N VAL A 4 2.07 11.84 3.91
CA VAL A 4 0.87 11.47 3.15
C VAL A 4 -0.37 11.45 4.03
N THR A 5 -1.53 11.46 3.39
CA THR A 5 -2.79 11.05 4.01
C THR A 5 -2.98 9.55 3.79
N ALA A 6 -3.26 8.82 4.87
CA ALA A 6 -3.50 7.39 4.84
C ALA A 6 -4.99 7.11 5.01
N THR A 7 -5.48 6.19 4.21
CA THR A 7 -6.84 5.63 4.29
C THR A 7 -6.77 4.12 4.21
N ILE A 8 -7.92 3.48 4.41
CA ILE A 8 -8.10 2.04 4.25
C ILE A 8 -8.92 1.81 2.99
N TYR A 9 -8.57 0.78 2.22
CA TYR A 9 -9.43 0.27 1.17
C TYR A 9 -9.72 -1.21 1.37
N GLU A 10 -10.94 -1.57 1.00
CA GLU A 10 -11.37 -2.94 0.83
C GLU A 10 -11.43 -3.21 -0.69
N PRO A 11 -10.98 -4.38 -1.17
CA PRO A 11 -11.10 -4.76 -2.57
C PRO A 11 -12.56 -5.14 -2.85
N ASP A 12 -13.43 -4.12 -2.86
CA ASP A 12 -14.83 -4.23 -3.25
C ASP A 12 -14.94 -3.74 -4.70
N PRO A 13 -15.54 -4.52 -5.63
CA PRO A 13 -15.80 -4.09 -7.01
C PRO A 13 -16.66 -2.82 -7.13
N ARG A 14 -17.21 -2.29 -6.03
CA ARG A 14 -17.86 -0.98 -5.98
C ARG A 14 -16.89 0.18 -5.79
N GLN A 15 -15.65 -0.09 -5.39
CA GLN A 15 -14.59 0.88 -5.09
C GLN A 15 -13.40 0.77 -6.06
N THR A 16 -13.14 -0.42 -6.60
CA THR A 16 -12.13 -0.68 -7.63
C THR A 16 -12.78 -0.96 -9.00
N ASP A 17 -12.02 -0.93 -10.09
CA ASP A 17 -12.55 -1.23 -11.43
C ASP A 17 -12.88 -2.73 -11.58
N SER A 18 -13.19 -3.16 -12.80
CA SER A 18 -13.84 -4.44 -13.14
C SER A 18 -13.17 -5.72 -12.60
N GLU A 19 -11.95 -5.64 -12.05
CA GLU A 19 -11.22 -6.77 -11.46
C GLU A 19 -10.64 -6.41 -10.07
N PRO A 20 -11.47 -6.32 -9.02
CA PRO A 20 -11.09 -5.79 -7.69
C PRO A 20 -10.00 -6.59 -6.97
N PHE A 21 -9.76 -7.83 -7.41
CA PHE A 21 -8.77 -8.73 -6.82
C PHE A 21 -7.45 -8.77 -7.60
N ILE A 22 -7.32 -8.02 -8.69
CA ILE A 22 -6.09 -7.91 -9.48
C ILE A 22 -5.52 -6.51 -9.25
N THR A 23 -4.34 -6.42 -8.65
CA THR A 23 -3.68 -5.14 -8.38
C THR A 23 -3.02 -4.58 -9.64
N ALA A 24 -2.65 -3.29 -9.64
CA ALA A 24 -1.98 -2.66 -10.79
C ALA A 24 -0.68 -3.35 -11.25
N ASP A 25 -0.05 -4.15 -10.40
CA ASP A 25 1.11 -4.98 -10.73
C ASP A 25 0.77 -6.43 -11.12
N ASN A 26 -0.51 -6.74 -11.36
CA ASN A 26 -1.08 -8.05 -11.65
C ASN A 26 -0.96 -9.09 -10.51
N SER A 27 -0.78 -8.65 -9.26
CA SER A 27 -0.87 -9.56 -8.11
C SER A 27 -2.33 -9.88 -7.77
N PHE A 28 -2.57 -11.10 -7.29
CA PHE A 28 -3.90 -11.54 -6.91
C PHE A 28 -4.15 -11.38 -5.40
N ILE A 29 -5.15 -10.60 -5.03
CA ILE A 29 -5.63 -10.46 -3.65
C ILE A 29 -6.46 -11.70 -3.30
N THR A 30 -5.98 -12.49 -2.33
CA THR A 30 -6.69 -13.69 -1.90
C THR A 30 -7.97 -13.35 -1.12
N PRO A 31 -9.00 -14.20 -1.11
CA PRO A 31 -10.22 -13.97 -0.33
C PRO A 31 -9.98 -13.83 1.19
N GLN A 32 -8.87 -14.39 1.70
CA GLN A 32 -8.44 -14.31 3.10
C GLN A 32 -7.49 -13.12 3.37
N HIS A 33 -7.45 -12.12 2.48
CA HIS A 33 -6.65 -10.91 2.68
C HIS A 33 -7.05 -10.18 3.97
N SER A 34 -6.13 -9.39 4.51
CA SER A 34 -6.31 -8.52 5.66
C SER A 34 -5.20 -7.46 5.71
N SER A 35 -5.27 -6.54 6.66
CA SER A 35 -4.21 -5.57 6.96
C SER A 35 -2.84 -6.23 7.22
N LYS A 36 -2.83 -7.51 7.62
CA LYS A 36 -1.60 -8.29 7.85
C LYS A 36 -0.86 -8.68 6.58
N ASN A 37 -1.51 -8.65 5.40
CA ASN A 37 -0.82 -8.83 4.13
C ASN A 37 0.23 -7.74 3.90
N ARG A 38 0.04 -6.56 4.52
CA ARG A 38 0.90 -5.39 4.36
C ARG A 38 1.03 -4.96 2.90
N TRP A 39 -0.08 -4.95 2.18
CA TRP A 39 -0.16 -4.41 0.83
C TRP A 39 -0.72 -2.99 0.88
N MET A 40 -0.27 -2.15 -0.05
CA MET A 40 -0.75 -0.78 -0.14
C MET A 40 -0.89 -0.30 -1.59
N ALA A 41 -1.77 0.68 -1.75
CA ALA A 41 -1.87 1.51 -2.94
C ALA A 41 -1.24 2.88 -2.69
N LEU A 42 -0.63 3.48 -3.71
CA LEU A 42 -0.15 4.86 -3.67
C LEU A 42 -0.86 5.74 -4.69
N SER A 43 -1.02 7.02 -4.34
CA SER A 43 -1.37 8.05 -5.32
C SER A 43 -0.34 8.16 -6.44
N ARG A 44 -0.80 8.53 -7.64
CA ARG A 44 0.00 8.50 -8.87
C ARG A 44 1.25 9.36 -8.78
N ASP A 45 1.16 10.55 -8.18
CA ASP A 45 2.28 11.49 -8.00
C ASP A 45 3.44 10.92 -7.17
N LEU A 46 3.21 9.87 -6.38
CA LEU A 46 4.26 9.18 -5.64
C LEU A 46 4.95 8.08 -6.46
N LEU A 47 4.34 7.62 -7.55
CA LEU A 47 4.82 6.51 -8.37
C LEU A 47 5.64 7.00 -9.57
N LYS A 48 6.70 6.25 -9.91
CA LYS A 48 7.63 6.55 -11.01
C LYS A 48 6.98 6.79 -12.37
N PRO A 49 5.94 6.04 -12.80
CA PRO A 49 5.30 6.29 -14.09
C PRO A 49 4.72 7.71 -14.23
N TRP A 50 4.49 8.42 -13.12
CA TRP A 50 4.01 9.82 -13.11
C TRP A 50 5.01 10.79 -12.46
N GLY A 51 6.30 10.45 -12.42
CA GLY A 51 7.37 11.33 -11.91
C GLY A 51 7.64 11.22 -10.41
N GLY A 52 7.01 10.29 -9.72
CA GLY A 52 7.28 9.99 -8.32
C GLY A 52 8.55 9.15 -8.10
N LYS A 53 8.83 8.78 -6.84
CA LYS A 53 10.05 8.04 -6.47
C LYS A 53 9.85 6.54 -6.25
N PHE A 54 8.61 6.09 -6.09
CA PHE A 54 8.30 4.71 -5.75
C PHE A 54 7.92 3.90 -6.99
N SER A 55 8.20 2.61 -6.97
CA SER A 55 7.85 1.65 -8.02
C SER A 55 6.95 0.58 -7.42
N PHE A 56 6.12 -0.08 -8.23
CA PHE A 56 5.45 -1.30 -7.78
C PHE A 56 6.48 -2.35 -7.33
N GLY A 57 6.14 -3.11 -6.29
CA GLY A 57 7.03 -4.06 -5.63
C GLY A 57 8.11 -3.43 -4.73
N ASP A 58 8.17 -2.09 -4.60
CA ASP A 58 9.00 -1.46 -3.58
C ASP A 58 8.39 -1.69 -2.19
N SER A 59 9.27 -1.95 -1.21
CA SER A 59 8.87 -2.01 0.20
C SER A 59 9.03 -0.63 0.84
N VAL A 60 8.06 -0.23 1.64
CA VAL A 60 7.97 1.09 2.25
C VAL A 60 7.60 0.96 3.72
N ARG A 61 8.38 1.62 4.58
CA ARG A 61 8.07 1.73 6.00
C ARG A 61 7.07 2.86 6.23
N VAL A 62 5.96 2.50 6.86
CA VAL A 62 4.87 3.37 7.29
C VAL A 62 5.01 3.65 8.79
N SER A 63 4.87 4.90 9.18
CA SER A 63 4.74 5.29 10.59
C SER A 63 3.80 6.47 10.81
N GLY A 64 3.14 6.48 11.97
CA GLY A 64 2.22 7.56 12.37
C GLY A 64 0.74 7.25 12.17
N ILE A 65 0.37 5.98 12.05
CA ILE A 65 -1.03 5.52 12.09
C ILE A 65 -1.33 4.96 13.48
N SER A 66 -0.74 3.80 13.81
CA SER A 66 -0.93 3.12 15.10
C SER A 66 0.09 1.99 15.24
N ALA A 67 0.33 1.50 16.46
CA ALA A 67 1.23 0.36 16.68
C ALA A 67 0.82 -0.92 15.90
N LYS A 68 -0.47 -1.06 15.57
CA LYS A 68 -1.00 -2.20 14.81
C LYS A 68 -0.75 -2.06 13.30
N LEU A 69 -0.91 -0.85 12.78
CA LEU A 69 -0.88 -0.56 11.33
C LEU A 69 0.45 0.02 10.86
N ASP A 70 1.29 0.53 11.75
CA ASP A 70 2.67 0.89 11.42
C ASP A 70 3.47 -0.38 11.08
N GLY A 71 4.39 -0.28 10.12
CA GLY A 71 5.11 -1.45 9.62
C GLY A 71 5.72 -1.24 8.25
N VAL A 72 6.14 -2.34 7.62
CA VAL A 72 6.64 -2.33 6.25
C VAL A 72 5.57 -2.90 5.33
N TYR A 73 5.29 -2.17 4.25
CA TYR A 73 4.28 -2.49 3.24
C TYR A 73 4.92 -2.65 1.88
N VAL A 74 4.30 -3.45 1.02
CA VAL A 74 4.65 -3.59 -0.40
C VAL A 74 3.63 -2.83 -1.24
N ILE A 75 4.14 -2.03 -2.16
CA ILE A 75 3.30 -1.28 -3.10
C ILE A 75 2.87 -2.21 -4.22
N HIS A 76 1.59 -2.56 -4.26
CA HIS A 76 1.01 -3.40 -5.31
C HIS A 76 0.08 -2.63 -6.23
N ASP A 77 -0.49 -1.51 -5.76
CA ASP A 77 -1.60 -0.87 -6.45
C ASP A 77 -1.48 0.66 -6.52
N THR A 78 -2.37 1.28 -7.29
CA THR A 78 -2.42 2.73 -7.54
C THR A 78 -3.79 3.28 -7.25
N MET A 79 -3.84 4.38 -6.51
CA MET A 79 -5.09 5.09 -6.25
C MET A 79 -5.61 5.82 -7.50
N ASN A 80 -6.91 6.13 -7.51
CA ASN A 80 -7.52 6.96 -8.53
C ASN A 80 -6.77 8.31 -8.70
N ARG A 81 -6.67 8.82 -9.94
CA ARG A 81 -5.93 10.04 -10.30
C ARG A 81 -6.33 11.30 -9.52
N ARG A 82 -7.54 11.34 -8.92
CA ARG A 82 -7.98 12.47 -8.08
C ARG A 82 -7.20 12.61 -6.76
N HIS A 83 -6.52 11.57 -6.31
CA HIS A 83 -5.79 11.56 -5.05
C HIS A 83 -4.33 12.00 -5.27
N HIS A 84 -3.82 12.80 -4.31
CA HIS A 84 -2.47 13.34 -4.33
C HIS A 84 -1.86 13.26 -2.94
N HIS A 85 -0.60 12.81 -2.83
CA HIS A 85 0.06 12.58 -1.55
C HIS A 85 -0.78 11.70 -0.60
N CYS A 86 -1.43 10.70 -1.16
CA CYS A 86 -2.25 9.71 -0.45
C CYS A 86 -1.64 8.31 -0.55
N MET A 87 -1.98 7.49 0.44
CA MET A 87 -1.78 6.05 0.43
C MET A 87 -3.00 5.33 1.00
N ASP A 88 -3.15 4.07 0.60
CA ASP A 88 -4.28 3.23 0.96
C ASP A 88 -3.78 1.87 1.44
N ILE A 89 -4.15 1.46 2.66
CA ILE A 89 -3.80 0.15 3.21
C ILE A 89 -4.91 -0.84 2.85
N LEU A 90 -4.51 -1.99 2.29
CA LEU A 90 -5.43 -3.10 2.07
C LEU A 90 -5.88 -3.65 3.43
N ALA A 91 -7.18 -3.67 3.68
CA ALA A 91 -7.76 -4.34 4.83
C ALA A 91 -8.94 -5.21 4.44
N ALA A 92 -9.30 -6.13 5.33
CA ALA A 92 -10.51 -6.90 5.16
C ALA A 92 -11.71 -6.22 5.80
N LYS A 93 -12.88 -6.44 5.21
CA LYS A 93 -14.16 -5.89 5.71
C LYS A 93 -14.49 -6.22 7.15
N TRP A 94 -14.13 -7.42 7.60
CA TRP A 94 -14.36 -7.86 8.99
C TRP A 94 -13.39 -7.22 9.99
N GLU A 95 -12.39 -6.47 9.54
CA GLU A 95 -11.51 -5.70 10.44
C GLU A 95 -12.12 -4.38 10.88
N HIS A 96 -13.21 -3.94 10.24
CA HIS A 96 -13.94 -2.71 10.57
C HIS A 96 -13.04 -1.47 10.69
N LEU A 97 -12.15 -1.28 9.72
CA LEU A 97 -11.24 -0.15 9.65
C LEU A 97 -11.73 0.84 8.57
N ASP A 98 -12.18 2.02 8.99
CA ASP A 98 -12.69 3.08 8.09
C ASP A 98 -12.05 4.45 8.37
N GLU A 99 -10.92 4.44 9.07
CA GLU A 99 -10.24 5.63 9.55
C GLU A 99 -9.37 6.31 8.47
N MET A 100 -9.18 7.62 8.63
CA MET A 100 -8.27 8.44 7.83
C MET A 100 -7.25 9.12 8.74
N TRP A 101 -5.97 9.01 8.41
CA TRP A 101 -4.88 9.62 9.18
C TRP A 101 -4.09 10.59 8.32
N LYS A 102 -3.85 11.80 8.84
CA LYS A 102 -3.01 12.81 8.18
C LYS A 102 -1.62 12.82 8.80
N GLY A 103 -0.62 13.23 8.01
CA GLY A 103 0.75 13.36 8.50
C GLY A 103 1.50 12.04 8.61
N VAL A 104 1.00 10.98 7.99
CA VAL A 104 1.62 9.66 7.99
C VAL A 104 2.91 9.71 7.18
N LYS A 105 3.96 9.08 7.69
CA LYS A 105 5.28 9.10 7.10
C LYS A 105 5.56 7.80 6.36
N ILE A 106 6.01 7.93 5.12
CA ILE A 106 6.45 6.79 4.32
C ILE A 106 7.91 6.96 3.88
N THR A 107 8.69 5.88 4.00
CA THR A 107 10.10 5.84 3.61
C THR A 107 10.41 4.53 2.91
N LYS A 108 11.03 4.60 1.74
CA LYS A 108 11.46 3.42 0.99
C LYS A 108 12.45 2.61 1.85
N VAL A 109 12.24 1.31 1.90
CA VAL A 109 13.14 0.35 2.53
C VAL A 109 14.00 -0.25 1.43
N GLU A 110 15.32 -0.28 1.65
CA GLU A 110 16.23 -0.96 0.74
C GLU A 110 15.97 -2.47 0.80
N LYS A 111 15.87 -3.12 -0.37
CA LYS A 111 15.82 -4.58 -0.42
C LYS A 111 17.16 -5.08 0.15
N ARG A 112 17.12 -5.80 1.28
CA ARG A 112 18.28 -6.59 1.69
C ARG A 112 18.46 -7.66 0.62
N GLU A 113 19.61 -7.65 -0.04
CA GLU A 113 20.08 -8.76 -0.85
C GLU A 113 19.95 -10.06 -0.04
N PRO A 114 19.47 -11.17 -0.63
CA PRO A 114 19.46 -12.45 0.06
C PRO A 114 20.90 -12.81 0.42
N VAL A 115 21.18 -12.90 1.72
CA VAL A 115 22.44 -13.46 2.20
C VAL A 115 22.35 -14.97 1.97
N TRP A 116 22.83 -15.44 0.82
CA TRP A 116 22.99 -16.86 0.56
C TRP A 116 24.00 -17.43 1.56
N GLN A 117 23.53 -18.18 2.55
CA GLN A 117 24.37 -19.09 3.31
C GLN A 117 24.38 -20.43 2.57
N ALA A 118 25.45 -20.69 1.83
CA ALA A 118 25.74 -22.03 1.34
C ALA A 118 26.03 -22.92 2.56
N GLY A 119 25.21 -23.94 2.76
CA GLY A 119 25.49 -25.04 3.69
C GLY A 119 26.33 -26.11 3.03
#